data_AF-A0AAV9RBK0-F1
#
_entry.id   AF-A0AAV9RBK0-F1
#
_cell.length_a   1.000
_cell.length_b   1.000
_cell.length_c   1.000
_cell.angle_alpha   90.00
_cell.angle_beta   90.00
_cell.angle_gamma   90.00
#
_symmetry.space_group_name_H-M   'P 1'
#
loop_
_entity.id
_entity.type
_entity.pdbx_description
1 polymer ?
#
loop_
_entity_poly.entity_id
_entity_poly.type
_entity_poly.pdbx_seq_one_letter_code
_entity_poly.pdbx_strand_id
1 'polypeptide(L)'
;MPYLSGKETVKEIRRALSNPNIQSDPLRYRNTVLKVIRAMSQGVDVSDLFSEMVKACATVDVVQKKLVYVFLCSYAHLNPELSLLVVNTLRKDCLDPNPMVRSLALRSMTNLRLPSLVEYVEQPLTAGLRDRAACVRRVAVLGWAKLHNLQPGSEIDATVVNELYSLLRDPDPVVMVNCLRALEEILKEEGGVVINKPITHHLLNRLKECDIWGQSEVLRVLQRYRPQSEDELFDILSLLDSSLVSPHPPVMAATLCLFLSLCSSLPAVSQAALERVRGSLLAACGSGSREMRFTALCHIQLLLRSVPGLLGEHYKRFFCSYAEPAYIKRRKMQVLVELVNDENVVMILDELKGYCTDVNTDTAQAAISAIGRIGRSYSDKCLEILTGLLGLKRDQITSAVVQTLCDLVWVCPQCSDTVSLALEGCEEVLQDSQGKQALLWLLGMYGERVSSAPYTLETFIDGVRSEASLEMKMELLTSTMKLFLCRPAETQDMLGRLLHYCIEEERDMCVRGQALLYYRLLHCGIEETRNVLQGRRSDPSMGVLIGRPTEPINRWVSSFNTLEPLKHCSVETESASRGSPEHLASIPKPNTDLPDKLDCRQLEIVHSEEQLTIWELNFRALNVPTSVQIAKFIKQ
;
A
#
# COMPACT_ATOMS: atom_id res chain seq x y z
N MET A 1 -10.55 -27.84 -27.40
CA MET A 1 -11.91 -28.40 -27.22
C MET A 1 -12.10 -28.98 -25.81
N PRO A 2 -12.23 -28.18 -24.73
CA PRO A 2 -12.43 -28.71 -23.36
C PRO A 2 -13.90 -28.91 -22.97
N TYR A 3 -14.84 -28.28 -23.68
CA TYR A 3 -16.25 -28.20 -23.25
C TYR A 3 -17.10 -29.45 -23.54
N LEU A 4 -16.68 -30.32 -24.46
CA LEU A 4 -17.47 -31.50 -24.84
C LEU A 4 -17.35 -32.65 -23.84
N SER A 5 -16.20 -32.87 -23.20
CA SER A 5 -16.04 -33.95 -22.21
C SER A 5 -16.79 -33.68 -20.91
N GLY A 6 -17.00 -32.42 -20.54
CA GLY A 6 -17.74 -32.03 -19.33
C GLY A 6 -19.21 -32.46 -19.38
N LYS A 7 -19.89 -32.32 -20.52
CA LYS A 7 -21.32 -32.68 -20.63
C LYS A 7 -21.55 -34.19 -20.63
N GLU A 8 -20.65 -34.95 -21.25
CA GLU A 8 -20.72 -36.41 -21.27
C GLU A 8 -20.44 -37.00 -19.89
N THR A 9 -19.43 -36.49 -19.20
CA THR A 9 -19.10 -36.89 -17.82
C THR A 9 -20.25 -36.60 -16.85
N VAL A 10 -20.91 -35.44 -16.94
CA VAL A 10 -22.10 -35.14 -16.11
C VAL A 10 -23.24 -36.13 -16.38
N LYS A 11 -23.50 -36.49 -17.64
CA LYS A 11 -24.51 -37.50 -17.99
C LYS A 11 -24.17 -38.88 -17.45
N GLU A 12 -22.92 -39.30 -17.54
CA GLU A 12 -22.45 -40.57 -16.97
C GLU A 12 -22.61 -40.61 -15.45
N ILE A 13 -22.23 -39.52 -14.77
CA ILE A 13 -22.38 -39.39 -13.32
C ILE A 13 -23.88 -39.41 -12.94
N ARG A 14 -24.75 -38.72 -13.69
CA ARG A 14 -26.21 -38.76 -13.46
C ARG A 14 -26.75 -40.19 -13.55
N ARG A 15 -26.34 -40.95 -14.57
CA ARG A 15 -26.70 -42.36 -14.72
C ARG A 15 -26.20 -43.21 -13.56
N ALA A 16 -24.98 -42.97 -13.09
CA ALA A 16 -24.41 -43.68 -11.94
C ALA A 16 -25.15 -43.36 -10.62
N LEU A 17 -25.49 -42.09 -10.38
CA LEU A 17 -26.26 -41.66 -9.21
C LEU A 17 -27.69 -42.22 -9.20
N SER A 18 -28.27 -42.46 -10.38
CA SER A 18 -29.62 -43.01 -10.53
C SER A 18 -29.65 -44.55 -10.56
N ASN A 19 -28.50 -45.22 -10.57
CA ASN A 19 -28.44 -46.67 -10.71
C ASN A 19 -28.73 -47.37 -9.36
N PRO A 20 -29.78 -48.21 -9.27
CA PRO A 20 -30.15 -48.87 -8.02
C PRO A 20 -29.06 -49.82 -7.48
N ASN A 21 -28.26 -50.44 -8.36
CA ASN A 21 -27.15 -51.31 -7.96
C ASN A 21 -25.99 -50.55 -7.32
N ILE A 22 -25.89 -49.25 -7.60
CA ILE A 22 -24.89 -48.36 -6.98
C ILE A 22 -25.45 -47.78 -5.69
N GLN A 23 -26.74 -47.46 -5.64
CA GLN A 23 -27.44 -46.97 -4.45
C GLN A 23 -27.50 -48.01 -3.31
N SER A 24 -27.57 -49.30 -3.63
CA SER A 24 -27.62 -50.37 -2.64
C SER A 24 -26.32 -50.57 -1.86
N ASP A 25 -25.18 -50.20 -2.43
CA ASP A 25 -23.87 -50.25 -1.77
C ASP A 25 -23.45 -48.83 -1.32
N PRO A 26 -23.49 -48.53 -0.01
CA PRO A 26 -23.17 -47.20 0.52
C PRO A 26 -21.78 -46.70 0.11
N LEU A 27 -20.79 -47.59 -0.02
CA LEU A 27 -19.42 -47.20 -0.37
C LEU A 27 -19.31 -46.82 -1.86
N ARG A 28 -19.97 -47.59 -2.75
CA ARG A 28 -20.02 -47.26 -4.18
C ARG A 28 -20.81 -45.99 -4.44
N TYR A 29 -21.92 -45.79 -3.72
CA TYR A 29 -22.70 -44.57 -3.83
C TYR A 29 -21.90 -43.35 -3.37
N ARG A 30 -21.24 -43.41 -2.22
CA ARG A 30 -20.34 -42.37 -1.72
C ARG A 30 -19.22 -42.04 -2.71
N ASN A 31 -18.60 -43.05 -3.32
CA ASN A 31 -17.57 -42.84 -4.33
C ASN A 31 -18.11 -42.14 -5.58
N THR A 32 -19.38 -42.35 -5.93
CA THR A 32 -20.05 -41.67 -7.04
C THR A 32 -20.33 -40.20 -6.69
N VAL A 33 -20.81 -39.93 -5.48
CA VAL A 33 -20.95 -38.56 -4.95
C VAL A 33 -19.58 -37.84 -4.91
N LEU A 34 -18.51 -38.53 -4.54
CA LEU A 34 -17.16 -37.96 -4.57
C LEU A 34 -16.71 -37.58 -5.98
N LYS A 35 -17.11 -38.34 -7.01
CA LYS A 35 -16.85 -37.97 -8.42
C LYS A 35 -17.56 -36.67 -8.81
N VAL A 36 -18.76 -36.42 -8.29
CA VAL A 36 -19.47 -35.13 -8.48
C VAL A 36 -18.63 -33.99 -7.91
N ILE A 37 -18.15 -34.11 -6.66
CA ILE A 37 -17.33 -33.07 -6.03
C ILE A 37 -16.00 -32.88 -6.74
N ARG A 38 -15.38 -33.95 -7.26
CA ARG A 38 -14.17 -33.85 -8.06
C ARG A 38 -14.40 -33.07 -9.36
N ALA A 39 -15.50 -33.34 -10.06
CA ALA A 39 -15.87 -32.61 -11.28
C ALA A 39 -16.15 -31.12 -10.96
N MET A 40 -16.84 -30.84 -9.85
CA MET A 40 -17.04 -29.49 -9.34
C MET A 40 -15.71 -28.77 -9.05
N SER A 41 -14.76 -29.41 -8.37
CA SER A 41 -13.41 -28.85 -8.11
C SER A 41 -12.60 -28.61 -9.39
N GLN A 42 -12.89 -29.33 -10.47
CA GLN A 42 -12.27 -29.15 -11.79
C GLN A 42 -12.92 -28.02 -12.61
N GLY A 43 -13.98 -27.37 -12.08
CA GLY A 43 -14.70 -26.31 -12.76
C GLY A 43 -15.75 -26.80 -13.77
N VAL A 44 -16.10 -28.10 -13.76
CA VAL A 44 -17.19 -28.63 -14.58
C VAL A 44 -18.52 -28.23 -13.97
N ASP A 45 -19.44 -27.71 -14.79
CA ASP A 45 -20.79 -27.39 -14.33
C ASP A 45 -21.59 -28.67 -14.06
N VAL A 46 -21.79 -28.95 -12.77
CA VAL A 46 -22.55 -30.09 -12.25
C VAL A 46 -23.93 -29.68 -11.71
N SER A 47 -24.40 -28.46 -12.00
CA SER A 47 -25.71 -27.95 -11.57
C SER A 47 -26.86 -28.88 -11.95
N ASP A 48 -26.76 -29.49 -13.12
CA ASP A 48 -27.65 -30.50 -13.68
C ASP A 48 -27.86 -31.75 -12.79
N LEU A 49 -27.00 -31.99 -11.79
CA LEU A 49 -27.10 -33.13 -10.87
C LEU A 49 -27.84 -32.78 -9.56
N PHE A 50 -28.44 -31.59 -9.47
CA PHE A 50 -29.02 -31.08 -8.24
C PHE A 50 -30.08 -32.02 -7.64
N SER A 51 -30.99 -32.54 -8.48
CA SER A 51 -32.08 -33.40 -8.02
C SER A 51 -31.58 -34.72 -7.42
N GLU A 52 -30.55 -35.32 -8.02
CA GLU A 52 -29.91 -36.54 -7.58
C GLU A 52 -29.14 -36.30 -6.28
N MET A 53 -28.49 -35.14 -6.16
CA MET A 53 -27.77 -34.74 -4.96
C MET A 53 -28.72 -34.44 -3.78
N VAL A 54 -29.89 -33.86 -4.03
CA VAL A 54 -30.95 -33.71 -3.02
C VAL A 54 -31.40 -35.08 -2.49
N LYS A 55 -31.57 -36.08 -3.37
CA LYS A 55 -31.89 -37.46 -2.95
C LYS A 55 -30.75 -38.09 -2.15
N ALA A 56 -29.50 -37.86 -2.56
CA ALA A 56 -28.31 -38.35 -1.86
C ALA A 56 -28.12 -37.76 -0.45
N CYS A 57 -28.83 -36.69 -0.11
CA CYS A 57 -28.79 -36.01 1.18
C CYS A 57 -29.33 -36.87 2.34
N ALA A 58 -30.35 -37.69 2.07
CA ALA A 58 -31.03 -38.50 3.07
C ALA A 58 -30.26 -39.82 3.33
N THR A 59 -29.09 -39.72 3.95
CA THR A 59 -28.23 -40.86 4.31
C THR A 59 -27.92 -40.86 5.82
N VAL A 60 -27.32 -41.93 6.33
CA VAL A 60 -26.73 -41.98 7.69
C VAL A 60 -25.21 -41.76 7.67
N ASP A 61 -24.56 -41.91 6.50
CA ASP A 61 -23.12 -41.72 6.37
C ASP A 61 -22.74 -40.24 6.44
N VAL A 62 -22.05 -39.86 7.51
CA VAL A 62 -21.58 -38.49 7.76
C VAL A 62 -20.67 -37.98 6.63
N VAL A 63 -19.86 -38.87 6.03
CA VAL A 63 -18.94 -38.48 4.94
C VAL A 63 -19.74 -38.10 3.71
N GLN A 64 -20.69 -38.94 3.29
CA GLN A 64 -21.60 -38.63 2.20
C GLN A 64 -22.41 -37.35 2.48
N LYS A 65 -22.98 -37.16 3.69
CA LYS A 65 -23.67 -35.90 4.04
C LYS A 65 -22.78 -34.69 3.81
N LYS A 66 -21.54 -34.72 4.30
CA LYS A 66 -20.59 -33.61 4.14
C LYS A 66 -20.33 -33.29 2.67
N LEU A 67 -20.14 -34.32 1.83
CA LEU A 67 -19.95 -34.13 0.38
C LEU A 67 -21.19 -33.51 -0.26
N VAL A 68 -22.38 -34.06 0.02
CA VAL A 68 -23.64 -33.57 -0.53
C VAL A 68 -23.92 -32.14 -0.08
N TYR A 69 -23.73 -31.82 1.19
CA TYR A 69 -23.96 -30.47 1.71
C TYR A 69 -23.05 -29.42 1.10
N VAL A 70 -21.77 -29.75 0.81
CA VAL A 70 -20.86 -28.83 0.10
C VAL A 70 -21.40 -28.51 -1.28
N PHE A 71 -21.87 -29.53 -2.01
CA PHE A 71 -22.51 -29.34 -3.30
C PHE A 71 -23.78 -28.49 -3.18
N LEU A 72 -24.68 -28.82 -2.25
CA LEU A 72 -25.94 -28.11 -2.07
C LEU A 72 -25.71 -26.63 -1.73
N CYS A 73 -24.80 -26.31 -0.80
CA CYS A 73 -24.46 -24.92 -0.47
C CYS A 73 -23.88 -24.14 -1.67
N SER A 74 -23.24 -24.84 -2.61
CA SER A 74 -22.64 -24.21 -3.79
C SER A 74 -23.69 -23.91 -4.87
N TYR A 75 -24.68 -24.79 -5.05
CA TYR A 75 -25.66 -24.71 -6.15
C TYR A 75 -27.09 -24.33 -5.73
N ALA A 76 -27.37 -24.15 -4.43
CA ALA A 76 -28.71 -23.87 -3.91
C ALA A 76 -29.36 -22.61 -4.51
N HIS A 77 -28.57 -21.55 -4.70
CA HIS A 77 -29.04 -20.28 -5.29
C HIS A 77 -29.52 -20.43 -6.74
N LEU A 78 -29.01 -21.42 -7.48
CA LEU A 78 -29.44 -21.69 -8.86
C LEU A 78 -30.76 -22.47 -8.92
N ASN A 79 -31.11 -23.19 -7.84
CA ASN A 79 -32.31 -24.02 -7.75
C ASN A 79 -33.03 -23.80 -6.41
N PRO A 80 -33.62 -22.62 -6.17
CA PRO A 80 -34.20 -22.26 -4.88
C PRO A 80 -35.40 -23.16 -4.50
N GLU A 81 -36.27 -23.50 -5.46
CA GLU A 81 -37.45 -24.33 -5.22
C GLU A 81 -37.09 -25.76 -4.79
N LEU A 82 -36.16 -26.41 -5.50
CA LEU A 82 -35.68 -27.75 -5.14
C LEU A 82 -34.89 -27.75 -3.82
N SER A 83 -34.26 -26.63 -3.47
CA SER A 83 -33.53 -26.49 -2.21
C SER A 83 -34.46 -26.54 -0.98
N LEU A 84 -35.74 -26.17 -1.13
CA LEU A 84 -36.73 -26.29 -0.06
C LEU A 84 -36.92 -27.74 0.40
N LEU A 85 -36.75 -28.72 -0.49
CA LEU A 85 -36.87 -30.15 -0.18
C LEU A 85 -35.80 -30.63 0.81
N VAL A 86 -34.64 -29.95 0.82
CA VAL A 86 -33.50 -30.29 1.68
C VAL A 86 -33.77 -29.87 3.13
N VAL A 87 -34.59 -28.85 3.35
CA VAL A 87 -34.83 -28.22 4.67
C VAL A 87 -35.31 -29.25 5.69
N ASN A 88 -36.26 -30.11 5.32
CA ASN A 88 -36.79 -31.13 6.23
C ASN A 88 -35.72 -32.15 6.63
N THR A 89 -34.87 -32.55 5.70
CA THR A 89 -33.74 -33.44 5.97
C THR A 89 -32.73 -32.77 6.91
N LEU A 90 -32.39 -31.50 6.66
CA LEU A 90 -31.47 -30.74 7.50
C LEU A 90 -32.02 -30.48 8.91
N ARG A 91 -33.33 -30.18 9.05
CA ARG A 91 -33.98 -30.02 10.36
C ARG A 91 -33.95 -31.32 11.16
N LYS A 92 -34.19 -32.46 10.50
CA LYS A 92 -34.05 -33.79 11.13
C LYS A 92 -32.61 -34.02 11.58
N ASP A 93 -31.64 -33.67 10.75
CA ASP A 93 -30.22 -33.84 11.05
C ASP A 93 -29.73 -32.91 12.18
N CYS A 94 -30.38 -31.76 12.39
CA CYS A 94 -30.14 -30.89 13.55
C CYS A 94 -30.57 -31.52 14.89
N LEU A 95 -31.38 -32.59 14.87
CA LEU A 95 -31.83 -33.33 16.05
C LEU A 95 -31.11 -34.69 16.20
N ASP A 96 -30.11 -34.98 15.37
CA ASP A 96 -29.36 -36.25 15.40
C ASP A 96 -28.61 -36.44 16.73
N PRO A 97 -28.50 -37.67 17.28
CA PRO A 97 -27.74 -37.91 18.51
C PRO A 97 -26.25 -37.54 18.38
N ASN A 98 -25.68 -37.58 17.18
CA ASN A 98 -24.30 -37.23 16.95
C ASN A 98 -24.12 -35.70 16.81
N PRO A 99 -23.38 -35.04 17.72
CA PRO A 99 -23.17 -33.59 17.66
C PRO A 99 -22.43 -33.12 16.38
N MET A 100 -21.65 -34.00 15.74
CA MET A 100 -21.02 -33.70 14.45
C MET A 100 -22.04 -33.59 13.32
N VAL A 101 -23.09 -34.42 13.33
CA VAL A 101 -24.18 -34.36 12.33
C VAL A 101 -25.02 -33.12 12.57
N ARG A 102 -25.40 -32.84 13.83
CA ARG A 102 -26.14 -31.63 14.20
C ARG A 102 -25.43 -30.34 13.80
N SER A 103 -24.15 -30.22 14.16
CA SER A 103 -23.35 -29.03 13.82
C SER A 103 -23.13 -28.90 12.32
N LEU A 104 -22.95 -30.01 11.59
CA LEU A 104 -22.82 -30.01 10.13
C LEU A 104 -24.12 -29.55 9.47
N ALA A 105 -25.27 -30.08 9.89
CA ALA A 105 -26.58 -29.71 9.37
C ALA A 105 -26.89 -28.24 9.62
N LEU A 106 -26.69 -27.75 10.85
CA LEU A 106 -26.92 -26.35 11.21
C LEU A 106 -26.03 -25.38 10.43
N ARG A 107 -24.76 -25.75 10.21
CA ARG A 107 -23.82 -24.97 9.39
C ARG A 107 -24.28 -24.92 7.93
N SER A 108 -24.79 -26.04 7.41
CA SER A 108 -25.23 -26.13 6.03
C SER A 108 -26.53 -25.37 5.80
N MET A 109 -27.50 -25.44 6.73
CA MET A 109 -28.72 -24.62 6.69
C MET A 109 -28.41 -23.13 6.55
N THR A 110 -27.50 -22.59 7.36
CA THR A 110 -27.10 -21.17 7.31
C THR A 110 -26.21 -20.82 6.11
N ASN A 111 -25.63 -21.81 5.44
CA ASN A 111 -24.80 -21.61 4.25
C ASN A 111 -25.56 -21.77 2.92
N LEU A 112 -26.83 -22.17 2.93
CA LEU A 112 -27.66 -22.23 1.71
C LEU A 112 -27.95 -20.82 1.15
N ARG A 113 -27.93 -19.78 2.01
CA ARG A 113 -28.10 -18.36 1.64
C ARG A 113 -29.37 -18.06 0.83
N LEU A 114 -30.47 -18.74 1.16
CA LEU A 114 -31.78 -18.52 0.54
C LEU A 114 -32.65 -17.70 1.49
N PRO A 115 -33.13 -16.50 1.10
CA PRO A 115 -33.98 -15.67 1.96
C PRO A 115 -35.28 -16.36 2.40
N SER A 116 -35.85 -17.22 1.55
CA SER A 116 -37.05 -18.01 1.87
C SER A 116 -36.84 -19.06 2.96
N LEU A 117 -35.58 -19.34 3.35
CA LEU A 117 -35.27 -20.34 4.37
C LEU A 117 -35.15 -19.78 5.78
N VAL A 118 -35.13 -18.47 5.96
CA VAL A 118 -34.82 -17.80 7.25
C VAL A 118 -35.72 -18.31 8.37
N GLU A 119 -37.04 -18.30 8.18
CA GLU A 119 -38.04 -18.77 9.16
C GLU A 119 -37.84 -20.24 9.59
N TYR A 120 -37.30 -21.08 8.70
CA TYR A 120 -37.07 -22.50 9.00
C TYR A 120 -35.76 -22.75 9.76
N VAL A 121 -34.86 -21.76 9.78
CA VAL A 121 -33.50 -21.86 10.34
C VAL A 121 -33.44 -21.28 11.76
N GLU A 122 -34.27 -20.28 12.08
CA GLU A 122 -34.29 -19.61 13.40
C GLU A 122 -34.52 -20.57 14.57
N GLN A 123 -35.52 -21.45 14.47
CA GLN A 123 -35.82 -22.39 15.55
C GLN A 123 -34.66 -23.39 15.79
N PRO A 124 -34.11 -24.07 14.76
CA PRO A 124 -32.89 -24.88 14.93
C PRO A 124 -31.69 -24.11 15.47
N LEU A 125 -31.49 -22.84 15.07
CA LEU A 125 -30.40 -22.01 15.59
C LEU A 125 -30.59 -21.68 17.07
N THR A 126 -31.80 -21.29 17.48
CA THR A 126 -32.13 -21.01 18.87
C THR A 126 -31.91 -22.24 19.76
N ALA A 127 -32.34 -23.41 19.29
CA ALA A 127 -32.08 -24.68 19.98
C ALA A 127 -30.58 -24.99 20.05
N GLY A 128 -29.84 -24.71 18.97
CA GLY A 128 -28.40 -24.90 18.87
C GLY A 128 -27.58 -24.05 19.84
N LEU A 129 -28.06 -22.87 20.24
CA LEU A 129 -27.40 -22.02 21.25
C LEU A 129 -27.32 -22.71 22.63
N ARG A 130 -28.30 -23.56 22.95
CA ARG A 130 -28.42 -24.28 24.24
C ARG A 130 -27.95 -25.73 24.15
N ASP A 131 -27.25 -26.10 23.08
CA ASP A 131 -26.80 -27.48 22.88
C ASP A 131 -25.72 -27.89 23.89
N ARG A 132 -25.71 -29.17 24.29
CA ARG A 132 -24.69 -29.70 25.22
C ARG A 132 -23.28 -29.70 24.62
N ALA A 133 -23.16 -29.83 23.31
CA ALA A 133 -21.87 -29.90 22.63
C ALA A 133 -21.42 -28.51 22.17
N ALA A 134 -20.21 -28.11 22.57
CA ALA A 134 -19.60 -26.84 22.17
C ALA A 134 -19.52 -26.65 20.64
N CYS A 135 -19.29 -27.72 19.88
CA CYS A 135 -19.21 -27.65 18.42
C CYS A 135 -20.52 -27.22 17.75
N VAL A 136 -21.69 -27.56 18.34
CA VAL A 136 -23.01 -27.13 17.86
C VAL A 136 -23.26 -25.68 18.25
N ARG A 137 -23.02 -25.31 19.51
CA ARG A 137 -23.14 -23.92 19.99
C ARG A 137 -22.30 -22.95 19.17
N ARG A 138 -21.05 -23.32 18.87
CA ARG A 138 -20.15 -22.55 17.98
C ARG A 138 -20.78 -22.24 16.62
N VAL A 139 -21.42 -23.25 16.01
CA VAL A 139 -22.05 -23.11 14.70
C VAL A 139 -23.34 -22.29 14.81
N ALA A 140 -24.13 -22.51 15.86
CA ALA A 140 -25.37 -21.78 16.10
C ALA A 140 -25.11 -20.27 16.25
N VAL A 141 -24.12 -19.89 17.06
CA VAL A 141 -23.70 -18.51 17.28
C VAL A 141 -23.30 -17.82 15.97
N LEU A 142 -22.38 -18.42 15.19
CA LEU A 142 -22.02 -17.87 13.88
C LEU A 142 -23.16 -17.93 12.86
N GLY A 143 -24.09 -18.86 13.05
CA GLY A 143 -25.29 -19.01 12.23
C GLY A 143 -26.21 -17.81 12.33
N TRP A 144 -26.41 -17.27 13.55
CA TRP A 144 -27.16 -16.02 13.76
C TRP A 144 -26.54 -14.82 13.07
N ALA A 145 -25.21 -14.66 13.16
CA ALA A 145 -24.51 -13.59 12.44
C ALA A 145 -24.69 -13.70 10.92
N LYS A 146 -24.67 -14.92 10.36
CA LYS A 146 -24.93 -15.13 8.93
C LYS A 146 -26.37 -14.85 8.53
N LEU A 147 -27.32 -15.17 9.41
CA LEU A 147 -28.75 -14.93 9.18
C LEU A 147 -29.02 -13.43 9.11
N HIS A 148 -28.47 -12.67 10.06
CA HIS A 148 -28.48 -11.21 10.06
C HIS A 148 -27.92 -10.64 8.76
N ASN A 149 -26.75 -11.12 8.33
CA ASN A 149 -26.13 -10.64 7.09
C ASN A 149 -26.92 -10.98 5.82
N LEU A 150 -27.79 -11.98 5.86
CA LEU A 150 -28.66 -12.33 4.74
C LEU A 150 -29.88 -11.39 4.65
N GLN A 151 -30.39 -10.92 5.80
CA GLN A 151 -31.51 -9.97 5.88
C GLN A 151 -31.22 -8.88 6.94
N PRO A 152 -30.39 -7.86 6.62
CA PRO A 152 -30.00 -6.83 7.58
C PRO A 152 -31.16 -6.01 8.15
N GLY A 153 -32.29 -5.94 7.45
CA GLY A 153 -33.49 -5.21 7.89
C GLY A 153 -34.44 -5.99 8.81
N SER A 154 -34.12 -7.24 9.16
CA SER A 154 -34.91 -8.03 10.10
C SER A 154 -34.40 -7.82 11.51
N GLU A 155 -35.23 -7.27 12.39
CA GLU A 155 -34.91 -7.17 13.82
C GLU A 155 -34.75 -8.59 14.40
N ILE A 156 -33.62 -8.83 15.08
CA ILE A 156 -33.41 -10.07 15.82
C ILE A 156 -34.08 -9.94 17.18
N ASP A 157 -34.86 -10.95 17.56
CA ASP A 157 -35.49 -11.04 18.86
C ASP A 157 -34.49 -10.74 19.99
N ALA A 158 -34.85 -9.81 20.88
CA ALA A 158 -34.03 -9.44 22.04
C ALA A 158 -33.69 -10.64 22.94
N THR A 159 -34.53 -11.69 22.93
CA THR A 159 -34.27 -12.94 23.67
C THR A 159 -33.04 -13.68 23.15
N VAL A 160 -32.81 -13.68 21.83
CA VAL A 160 -31.65 -14.30 21.19
C VAL A 160 -30.38 -13.50 21.50
N VAL A 161 -30.46 -12.18 21.43
CA VAL A 161 -29.35 -11.29 21.79
C VAL A 161 -28.94 -11.51 23.26
N ASN A 162 -29.90 -11.62 24.18
CA ASN A 162 -29.63 -11.93 25.58
C ASN A 162 -28.97 -13.31 25.78
N GLU A 163 -29.41 -14.32 25.02
CA GLU A 163 -28.78 -15.65 25.04
C GLU A 163 -27.34 -15.58 24.54
N LEU A 164 -27.06 -14.81 23.48
CA LEU A 164 -25.70 -14.57 22.99
C LEU A 164 -24.84 -13.89 24.09
N TYR A 165 -25.32 -12.84 24.74
CA TYR A 165 -24.60 -12.24 25.87
C TYR A 165 -24.32 -13.24 27.00
N SER A 166 -25.20 -14.21 27.25
CA SER A 166 -24.95 -15.27 28.22
C SER A 166 -23.80 -16.21 27.80
N LEU A 167 -23.67 -16.49 26.50
CA LEU A 167 -22.62 -17.32 25.90
C LEU A 167 -21.24 -16.65 25.88
N LEU A 168 -21.13 -15.36 26.23
CA LEU A 168 -19.82 -14.75 26.51
C LEU A 168 -19.13 -15.38 27.73
N ARG A 169 -19.87 -16.08 28.60
CA ARG A 169 -19.35 -16.83 29.75
C ARG A 169 -19.25 -18.33 29.48
N ASP A 170 -19.31 -18.75 28.22
CA ASP A 170 -19.26 -20.17 27.84
C ASP A 170 -17.96 -20.84 28.33
N PRO A 171 -18.00 -22.08 28.83
CA PRO A 171 -16.78 -22.81 29.22
C PRO A 171 -15.81 -22.99 28.05
N ASP A 172 -16.29 -23.13 26.81
CA ASP A 172 -15.43 -23.27 25.63
C ASP A 172 -14.99 -21.88 25.10
N PRO A 173 -13.68 -21.58 25.06
CA PRO A 173 -13.20 -20.27 24.64
C PRO A 173 -13.51 -19.98 23.17
N VAL A 174 -13.62 -21.00 22.32
CA VAL A 174 -13.95 -20.81 20.89
C VAL A 174 -15.40 -20.40 20.71
N VAL A 175 -16.33 -20.92 21.52
CA VAL A 175 -17.73 -20.46 21.56
C VAL A 175 -17.79 -19.00 22.03
N MET A 176 -17.10 -18.66 23.12
CA MET A 176 -17.05 -17.31 23.67
C MET A 176 -16.54 -16.28 22.65
N VAL A 177 -15.41 -16.55 21.98
CA VAL A 177 -14.86 -15.67 20.94
C VAL A 177 -15.80 -15.54 19.74
N ASN A 178 -16.39 -16.64 19.28
CA ASN A 178 -17.33 -16.58 18.15
C ASN A 178 -18.63 -15.86 18.52
N CYS A 179 -19.01 -15.90 19.79
CA CYS A 179 -20.13 -15.12 20.31
C CYS A 179 -19.83 -13.63 20.30
N LEU A 180 -18.64 -13.25 20.72
CA LEU A 180 -18.15 -11.88 20.61
C LEU A 180 -18.20 -11.39 19.15
N ARG A 181 -17.73 -12.20 18.20
CA ARG A 181 -17.80 -11.89 16.75
C ARG A 181 -19.24 -11.78 16.23
N ALA A 182 -20.13 -12.65 16.70
CA ALA A 182 -21.51 -12.65 16.26
C ALA A 182 -22.26 -11.41 16.79
N LEU A 183 -22.09 -11.08 18.07
CA LEU A 183 -22.65 -9.86 18.67
C LEU A 183 -22.11 -8.61 17.99
N GLU A 184 -20.83 -8.61 17.63
CA GLU A 184 -20.20 -7.48 16.94
C GLU A 184 -20.83 -7.20 15.57
N GLU A 185 -21.15 -8.26 14.81
CA GLU A 185 -21.76 -8.12 13.49
C GLU A 185 -23.26 -7.82 13.58
N ILE A 186 -23.97 -8.45 14.53
CA ILE A 186 -25.42 -8.25 14.74
C ILE A 186 -25.70 -6.82 15.21
N LEU A 187 -24.94 -6.34 16.20
CA LEU A 187 -25.15 -5.02 16.81
C LEU A 187 -24.37 -3.91 16.10
N LYS A 188 -23.88 -4.17 14.88
CA LYS A 188 -23.01 -3.25 14.15
C LYS A 188 -23.64 -1.87 13.93
N GLU A 189 -24.95 -1.81 13.66
CA GLU A 189 -25.69 -0.56 13.49
C GLU A 189 -25.83 0.23 14.81
N GLU A 190 -25.85 -0.47 15.95
CA GLU A 190 -25.90 0.11 17.30
C GLU A 190 -24.50 0.51 17.83
N GLY A 191 -23.44 0.30 17.05
CA GLY A 191 -22.05 0.56 17.45
C GLY A 191 -21.28 -0.67 17.97
N GLY A 192 -21.87 -1.87 17.85
CA GLY A 192 -21.29 -3.18 18.16
C GLY A 192 -21.55 -3.67 19.59
N VAL A 193 -20.83 -4.70 20.02
CA VAL A 193 -21.06 -5.31 21.33
C VAL A 193 -20.78 -4.35 22.48
N VAL A 194 -21.73 -4.22 23.42
CA VAL A 194 -21.57 -3.40 24.62
C VAL A 194 -20.75 -4.17 25.65
N ILE A 195 -19.61 -3.60 26.03
CA ILE A 195 -18.66 -4.22 26.96
C ILE A 195 -18.66 -3.48 28.28
N ASN A 196 -19.03 -4.18 29.34
CA ASN A 196 -18.98 -3.68 30.72
C ASN A 196 -17.72 -4.20 31.43
N LYS A 197 -17.29 -3.51 32.50
CA LYS A 197 -16.21 -3.95 33.40
C LYS A 197 -16.16 -5.46 33.69
N PRO A 198 -17.23 -6.14 34.13
CA PRO A 198 -17.18 -7.58 34.41
C PRO A 198 -16.90 -8.43 33.15
N ILE A 199 -17.37 -8.01 31.98
CA ILE A 199 -17.11 -8.69 30.71
C ILE A 199 -15.63 -8.49 30.34
N THR A 200 -15.11 -7.27 30.45
CA THR A 200 -13.69 -6.96 30.20
C THR A 200 -12.77 -7.82 31.06
N HIS A 201 -12.97 -7.86 32.38
CA HIS A 201 -12.13 -8.69 33.26
C HIS A 201 -12.30 -10.19 32.96
N HIS A 202 -13.50 -10.66 32.65
CA HIS A 202 -13.72 -12.07 32.29
C HIS A 202 -12.93 -12.45 31.02
N LEU A 203 -13.02 -11.63 29.97
CA LEU A 203 -12.33 -11.85 28.70
C LEU A 203 -10.80 -11.79 28.86
N LEU A 204 -10.28 -10.82 29.61
CA LEU A 204 -8.83 -10.68 29.85
C LEU A 204 -8.26 -11.84 30.68
N ASN A 205 -8.95 -12.27 31.74
CA ASN A 205 -8.50 -13.38 32.58
C ASN A 205 -8.44 -14.71 31.80
N ARG A 206 -9.32 -14.89 30.81
CA ARG A 206 -9.37 -16.09 29.97
C ARG A 206 -8.62 -15.94 28.65
N LEU A 207 -7.94 -14.82 28.42
CA LEU A 207 -7.25 -14.54 27.16
C LEU A 207 -6.23 -15.65 26.80
N LYS A 208 -5.52 -16.19 27.80
CA LYS A 208 -4.54 -17.27 27.60
C LYS A 208 -5.15 -18.62 27.19
N GLU A 209 -6.44 -18.83 27.45
CA GLU A 209 -7.16 -20.05 27.03
C GLU A 209 -7.61 -19.97 25.57
N CYS A 210 -7.70 -18.76 25.01
CA CYS A 210 -8.07 -18.53 23.62
C CYS A 210 -6.91 -18.89 22.69
N ASP A 211 -7.26 -19.31 21.47
CA ASP A 211 -6.29 -19.46 20.39
C ASP A 211 -5.77 -18.09 19.91
N ILE A 212 -4.71 -18.10 19.10
CA ILE A 212 -4.03 -16.88 18.61
C ILE A 212 -5.02 -15.91 17.95
N TRP A 213 -5.97 -16.44 17.17
CA TRP A 213 -6.99 -15.65 16.48
C TRP A 213 -8.06 -15.12 17.44
N GLY A 214 -8.46 -15.91 18.44
CA GLY A 214 -9.39 -15.47 19.46
C GLY A 214 -8.81 -14.41 20.38
N GLN A 215 -7.53 -14.51 20.75
CA GLN A 215 -6.83 -13.48 21.50
C GLN A 215 -6.85 -12.14 20.75
N SER A 216 -6.47 -12.15 19.47
CA SER A 216 -6.46 -10.94 18.63
C SER A 216 -7.85 -10.31 18.50
N GLU A 217 -8.91 -11.14 18.40
CA GLU A 217 -10.30 -10.66 18.32
C GLU A 217 -10.75 -10.00 19.61
N VAL A 218 -10.54 -10.67 20.76
CA VAL A 218 -10.89 -10.14 22.07
C VAL A 218 -10.20 -8.80 22.29
N LEU A 219 -8.90 -8.72 22.02
CA LEU A 219 -8.11 -7.49 22.16
C LEU A 219 -8.61 -6.37 21.25
N ARG A 220 -9.03 -6.69 20.02
CA ARG A 220 -9.62 -5.71 19.08
C ARG A 220 -10.92 -5.12 19.61
N VAL A 221 -11.83 -5.99 20.07
CA VAL A 221 -13.14 -5.59 20.58
C VAL A 221 -13.00 -4.74 21.85
N LEU A 222 -12.00 -5.04 22.70
CA LEU A 222 -11.67 -4.26 23.89
C LEU A 222 -11.11 -2.85 23.61
N GLN A 223 -10.69 -2.52 22.39
CA GLN A 223 -10.17 -1.17 22.06
C GLN A 223 -11.21 -0.06 22.25
N ARG A 224 -12.51 -0.40 22.17
CA ARG A 224 -13.62 0.52 22.44
C ARG A 224 -13.91 0.70 23.93
N TYR A 225 -13.45 -0.22 24.78
CA TYR A 225 -13.64 -0.09 26.21
C TYR A 225 -12.80 1.06 26.76
N ARG A 226 -13.39 1.86 27.66
CA ARG A 226 -12.73 2.96 28.34
C ARG A 226 -12.87 2.76 29.86
N PRO A 227 -11.76 2.55 30.59
CA PRO A 227 -11.80 2.38 32.04
C PRO A 227 -12.25 3.68 32.71
N GLN A 228 -13.00 3.55 33.81
CA GLN A 228 -13.55 4.71 34.54
C GLN A 228 -12.60 5.23 35.63
N SER A 229 -11.72 4.38 36.17
CA SER A 229 -10.76 4.70 37.21
C SER A 229 -9.33 4.40 36.76
N GLU A 230 -8.35 5.14 37.28
CA GLU A 230 -6.92 4.88 37.05
C GLU A 230 -6.50 3.51 37.60
N ASP A 231 -7.03 3.09 38.75
CA ASP A 231 -6.74 1.76 39.33
C ASP A 231 -7.15 0.63 38.36
N GLU A 232 -8.34 0.76 37.76
CA GLU A 232 -8.83 -0.20 36.78
C GLU A 232 -7.99 -0.21 35.50
N LEU A 233 -7.54 0.97 35.06
CA LEU A 233 -6.61 1.07 33.94
C LEU A 233 -5.33 0.27 34.24
N PHE A 234 -4.69 0.48 35.40
CA PHE A 234 -3.45 -0.23 35.75
C PHE A 234 -3.66 -1.74 35.96
N ASP A 235 -4.81 -2.17 36.49
CA ASP A 235 -5.18 -3.59 36.56
C ASP A 235 -5.26 -4.22 35.16
N ILE A 236 -5.91 -3.54 34.21
CA ILE A 236 -6.02 -4.00 32.81
C ILE A 236 -4.64 -4.06 32.15
N LEU A 237 -3.82 -3.02 32.32
CA LEU A 237 -2.47 -2.98 31.74
C LEU A 237 -1.60 -4.12 32.27
N SER A 238 -1.69 -4.43 33.58
CA SER A 238 -0.97 -5.53 34.21
C SER A 238 -1.36 -6.90 33.64
N LEU A 239 -2.64 -7.10 33.28
CA LEU A 239 -3.10 -8.31 32.60
C LEU A 239 -2.57 -8.40 31.16
N LEU A 240 -2.49 -7.26 30.46
CA LEU A 240 -2.02 -7.17 29.08
C LEU A 240 -0.50 -7.33 28.94
N ASP A 241 0.29 -6.99 29.96
CA ASP A 241 1.76 -7.01 29.94
C ASP A 241 2.33 -8.34 29.43
N SER A 242 1.76 -9.47 29.87
CA SER A 242 2.22 -10.78 29.43
C SER A 242 1.99 -11.05 27.92
N SER A 243 0.99 -10.38 27.33
CA SER A 243 0.65 -10.52 25.90
C SER A 243 1.41 -9.55 25.00
N LEU A 244 1.98 -8.46 25.54
CA LEU A 244 2.84 -7.52 24.79
C LEU A 244 4.11 -8.20 24.27
N VAL A 245 4.71 -9.09 25.07
CA VAL A 245 5.93 -9.83 24.69
C VAL A 245 5.59 -11.20 24.08
N SER A 246 4.38 -11.35 23.54
CA SER A 246 3.98 -12.63 22.93
C SER A 246 4.85 -12.95 21.70
N PRO A 247 5.16 -14.23 21.46
CA PRO A 247 5.93 -14.65 20.29
C PRO A 247 5.11 -14.59 18.99
N HIS A 248 3.78 -14.46 19.10
CA HIS A 248 2.87 -14.41 17.97
C HIS A 248 2.58 -12.94 17.58
N PRO A 249 3.07 -12.47 16.41
CA PRO A 249 2.93 -11.07 16.02
C PRO A 249 1.50 -10.52 16.01
N PRO A 250 0.46 -11.28 15.60
CA PRO A 250 -0.92 -10.77 15.61
C PRO A 250 -1.46 -10.46 17.01
N VAL A 251 -1.04 -11.22 18.02
CA VAL A 251 -1.44 -10.99 19.42
C VAL A 251 -0.68 -9.80 19.97
N MET A 252 0.65 -9.78 19.81
CA MET A 252 1.48 -8.64 20.22
C MET A 252 0.98 -7.33 19.59
N ALA A 253 0.68 -7.32 18.30
CA ALA A 253 0.21 -6.11 17.60
C ALA A 253 -1.16 -5.66 18.12
N ALA A 254 -2.10 -6.58 18.33
CA ALA A 254 -3.40 -6.26 18.90
C ALA A 254 -3.30 -5.74 20.35
N THR A 255 -2.45 -6.36 21.17
CA THR A 255 -2.17 -5.92 22.53
C THR A 255 -1.54 -4.53 22.52
N LEU A 256 -0.53 -4.28 21.66
CA LEU A 256 0.12 -2.98 21.58
C LEU A 256 -0.87 -1.88 21.18
N CYS A 257 -1.74 -2.13 20.20
CA CYS A 257 -2.79 -1.18 19.83
C CYS A 257 -3.70 -0.84 21.01
N LEU A 258 -4.19 -1.86 21.72
CA LEU A 258 -5.04 -1.69 22.90
C LEU A 258 -4.29 -0.91 23.98
N PHE A 259 -3.07 -1.33 24.32
CA PHE A 259 -2.25 -0.74 25.35
C PHE A 259 -1.94 0.74 25.08
N LEU A 260 -1.57 1.09 23.84
CA LEU A 260 -1.31 2.47 23.44
C LEU A 260 -2.60 3.31 23.41
N SER A 261 -3.74 2.72 23.00
CA SER A 261 -5.02 3.43 23.00
C SER A 261 -5.49 3.79 24.41
N LEU A 262 -5.27 2.90 25.38
CA LEU A 262 -5.59 3.11 26.79
C LEU A 262 -4.62 4.11 27.45
N CYS A 263 -3.34 4.07 27.06
CA CYS A 263 -2.29 4.94 27.61
C CYS A 263 -2.10 6.26 26.85
N SER A 264 -3.08 6.72 26.06
CA SER A 264 -2.94 7.93 25.24
C SER A 264 -2.69 9.21 26.05
N SER A 265 -3.07 9.24 27.34
CA SER A 265 -2.79 10.31 28.30
C SER A 265 -1.46 10.15 29.05
N LEU A 266 -0.78 8.99 28.96
CA LEU A 266 0.41 8.63 29.73
C LEU A 266 1.60 8.32 28.80
N PRO A 267 2.33 9.35 28.33
CA PRO A 267 3.38 9.17 27.33
C PRO A 267 4.54 8.27 27.82
N ALA A 268 4.95 8.36 29.09
CA ALA A 268 6.03 7.54 29.64
C ALA A 268 5.70 6.02 29.59
N VAL A 269 4.44 5.66 29.89
CA VAL A 269 3.98 4.28 29.86
C VAL A 269 3.90 3.76 28.42
N SER A 270 3.47 4.61 27.48
CA SER A 270 3.44 4.29 26.05
C SER A 270 4.83 4.00 25.48
N GLN A 271 5.85 4.78 25.88
CA GLN A 271 7.23 4.57 25.46
C GLN A 271 7.80 3.25 26.00
N ALA A 272 7.58 2.96 27.29
CA ALA A 272 8.00 1.70 27.90
C ALA A 272 7.35 0.47 27.25
N ALA A 273 6.12 0.59 26.75
CA ALA A 273 5.46 -0.49 25.99
C ALA A 273 6.13 -0.74 24.63
N LEU A 274 6.50 0.32 23.91
CA LEU A 274 7.22 0.23 22.64
C LEU A 274 8.59 -0.43 22.79
N GLU A 275 9.33 -0.10 23.86
CA GLU A 275 10.60 -0.75 24.19
C GLU A 275 10.47 -2.26 24.45
N ARG A 276 9.39 -2.69 25.10
CA ARG A 276 9.15 -4.11 25.37
C ARG A 276 8.83 -4.91 24.11
N VAL A 277 8.10 -4.31 23.16
CA VAL A 277 7.69 -4.96 21.91
C VAL A 277 8.86 -5.20 20.95
N ARG A 278 9.98 -4.48 21.11
CA ARG A 278 11.17 -4.61 20.24
C ARG A 278 11.59 -6.06 20.02
N GLY A 279 11.56 -6.89 21.07
CA GLY A 279 11.99 -8.29 21.01
C GLY A 279 11.12 -9.13 20.08
N SER A 280 9.79 -9.03 20.23
CA SER A 280 8.82 -9.76 19.41
C SER A 280 8.86 -9.32 17.94
N LEU A 281 9.02 -8.02 17.66
CA LEU A 281 9.16 -7.53 16.29
C LEU A 281 10.46 -7.99 15.62
N LEU A 282 11.58 -7.97 16.35
CA LEU A 282 12.85 -8.48 15.83
C LEU A 282 12.79 -9.99 15.56
N ALA A 283 12.09 -10.75 16.40
CA ALA A 283 11.83 -12.17 16.15
C ALA A 283 10.99 -12.37 14.88
N ALA A 284 9.98 -11.51 14.64
CA ALA A 284 9.17 -11.55 13.42
C ALA A 284 9.98 -11.23 12.16
N CYS A 285 10.92 -10.29 12.22
CA CYS A 285 11.87 -10.04 11.12
C CYS A 285 12.78 -11.24 10.84
N GLY A 286 13.17 -11.98 11.88
CA GLY A 286 13.94 -13.23 11.76
C GLY A 286 13.14 -14.44 11.29
N SER A 287 11.81 -14.33 11.14
CA SER A 287 10.95 -15.45 10.74
C SER A 287 11.33 -16.01 9.36
N GLY A 288 11.17 -17.32 9.17
CA GLY A 288 11.42 -17.98 7.87
C GLY A 288 10.46 -17.54 6.76
N SER A 289 9.26 -17.09 7.12
CA SER A 289 8.26 -16.59 6.16
C SER A 289 8.61 -15.18 5.68
N ARG A 290 8.63 -15.00 4.35
CA ARG A 290 9.03 -13.74 3.70
C ARG A 290 8.01 -12.63 3.94
N GLU A 291 6.74 -13.00 3.97
CA GLU A 291 5.58 -12.15 4.17
C GLU A 291 5.56 -11.61 5.60
N MET A 292 5.84 -12.44 6.60
CA MET A 292 5.95 -11.99 8.00
C MET A 292 7.16 -11.06 8.20
N ARG A 293 8.28 -11.34 7.53
CA ARG A 293 9.45 -10.45 7.59
C ARG A 293 9.15 -9.09 6.98
N PHE A 294 8.50 -9.06 5.81
CA PHE A 294 8.12 -7.83 5.15
C PHE A 294 7.14 -7.01 5.99
N THR A 295 6.08 -7.64 6.49
CA THR A 295 5.11 -6.97 7.36
C THR A 295 5.79 -6.43 8.62
N ALA A 296 6.63 -7.22 9.30
CA ALA A 296 7.37 -6.77 10.47
C ALA A 296 8.26 -5.53 10.18
N LEU A 297 8.94 -5.49 9.03
CA LEU A 297 9.73 -4.33 8.61
C LEU A 297 8.87 -3.07 8.43
N CYS A 298 7.68 -3.19 7.83
CA CYS A 298 6.74 -2.06 7.69
C CYS A 298 6.28 -1.52 9.06
N HIS A 299 5.98 -2.42 10.01
CA HIS A 299 5.59 -2.01 11.36
C HIS A 299 6.77 -1.37 12.11
N ILE A 300 7.99 -1.88 11.92
CA ILE A 300 9.20 -1.27 12.49
C ILE A 300 9.42 0.15 11.95
N GLN A 301 9.32 0.36 10.64
CA GLN A 301 9.41 1.70 10.04
C GLN A 301 8.38 2.65 10.65
N LEU A 302 7.15 2.18 10.89
CA LEU A 302 6.12 2.97 11.55
C LEU A 302 6.51 3.36 12.98
N LEU A 303 7.09 2.43 13.76
CA LEU A 303 7.55 2.72 15.12
C LEU A 303 8.71 3.73 15.15
N LEU A 304 9.66 3.61 14.22
CA LEU A 304 10.82 4.50 14.14
C LEU A 304 10.43 5.96 13.85
N ARG A 305 9.27 6.22 13.25
CA ARG A 305 8.73 7.59 13.07
C ARG A 305 8.38 8.28 14.39
N SER A 306 8.00 7.52 15.41
CA SER A 306 7.62 8.08 16.73
C SER A 306 8.76 8.03 17.74
N VAL A 307 9.57 6.98 17.70
CA VAL A 307 10.70 6.78 18.62
C VAL A 307 11.96 6.48 17.79
N PRO A 308 12.65 7.52 17.27
CA PRO A 308 13.89 7.34 16.52
C PRO A 308 14.94 6.70 17.43
N GLY A 309 15.64 5.68 16.94
CA GLY A 309 16.69 4.99 17.68
C GLY A 309 16.25 3.80 18.55
N LEU A 310 14.95 3.47 18.62
CA LEU A 310 14.42 2.33 19.40
C LEU A 310 15.16 1.00 19.13
N LEU A 311 15.63 0.82 17.89
CA LEU A 311 16.30 -0.39 17.41
C LEU A 311 17.79 -0.18 17.09
N GLY A 312 18.37 0.93 17.56
CA GLY A 312 19.74 1.34 17.26
C GLY A 312 20.77 0.27 17.60
N GLU A 313 20.68 -0.37 18.78
CA GLU A 313 21.59 -1.44 19.22
C GLU A 313 21.52 -2.71 18.34
N HIS A 314 20.43 -2.89 17.59
CA HIS A 314 20.14 -4.09 16.82
C HIS A 314 20.26 -3.89 15.31
N TYR A 315 20.86 -2.78 14.85
CA TYR A 315 21.00 -2.43 13.43
C TYR A 315 21.56 -3.58 12.57
N LYS A 316 22.51 -4.37 13.10
CA LYS A 316 23.12 -5.53 12.41
C LYS A 316 22.11 -6.61 11.98
N ARG A 317 20.96 -6.72 12.64
CA ARG A 317 19.90 -7.67 12.25
C ARG A 317 19.19 -7.28 10.95
N PHE A 318 19.31 -6.03 10.54
CA PHE A 318 18.73 -5.52 9.29
C PHE A 318 19.70 -5.60 8.10
N PHE A 319 20.87 -6.22 8.25
CA PHE A 319 21.70 -6.54 7.09
C PHE A 319 20.99 -7.53 6.15
N CYS A 320 21.22 -7.34 4.86
CA CYS A 320 20.57 -8.09 3.79
C CYS A 320 21.27 -9.43 3.59
N SER A 321 20.50 -10.52 3.56
CA SER A 321 21.03 -11.82 3.14
C SER A 321 20.91 -11.99 1.63
N TYR A 322 21.83 -12.75 1.03
CA TYR A 322 21.82 -13.03 -0.41
C TYR A 322 20.52 -13.67 -0.90
N ALA A 323 19.91 -14.56 -0.09
CA ALA A 323 18.69 -15.28 -0.45
C ALA A 323 17.41 -14.45 -0.36
N GLU A 324 17.50 -13.19 0.07
CA GLU A 324 16.33 -12.33 0.26
C GLU A 324 15.88 -11.65 -1.06
N PRO A 325 14.55 -11.56 -1.30
CA PRO A 325 14.03 -10.79 -2.42
C PRO A 325 14.35 -9.30 -2.33
N ALA A 326 14.47 -8.63 -3.49
CA ALA A 326 14.80 -7.21 -3.58
C ALA A 326 13.88 -6.29 -2.78
N TYR A 327 12.58 -6.59 -2.71
CA TYR A 327 11.62 -5.78 -1.94
C TYR A 327 11.89 -5.81 -0.42
N ILE A 328 12.42 -6.92 0.11
CA ILE A 328 12.83 -7.01 1.54
C ILE A 328 14.14 -6.25 1.74
N LYS A 329 15.12 -6.45 0.84
CA LYS A 329 16.41 -5.75 0.89
C LYS A 329 16.22 -4.23 0.88
N ARG A 330 15.38 -3.72 -0.03
CA ARG A 330 15.01 -2.30 -0.11
C ARG A 330 14.44 -1.78 1.23
N ARG A 331 13.52 -2.52 1.86
CA ARG A 331 12.95 -2.12 3.16
C ARG A 331 13.98 -2.13 4.27
N LYS A 332 14.84 -3.14 4.33
CA LYS A 332 15.96 -3.21 5.27
C LYS A 332 16.88 -2.00 5.14
N MET A 333 17.24 -1.63 3.91
CA MET A 333 18.05 -0.43 3.65
C MET A 333 17.37 0.85 4.13
N GLN A 334 16.06 1.01 3.90
CA GLN A 334 15.30 2.14 4.43
C GLN A 334 15.30 2.20 5.96
N VAL A 335 15.13 1.05 6.63
CA VAL A 335 15.24 0.96 8.10
C VAL A 335 16.66 1.32 8.56
N LEU A 336 17.70 0.85 7.87
CA LEU A 336 19.09 1.17 8.21
C LEU A 336 19.37 2.67 8.16
N VAL A 337 18.82 3.38 7.16
CA VAL A 337 18.94 4.85 7.05
C VAL A 337 18.35 5.57 8.27
N GLU A 338 17.23 5.08 8.81
CA GLU A 338 16.59 5.66 10.00
C GLU A 338 17.31 5.34 11.32
N LEU A 339 18.18 4.32 11.32
CA LEU A 339 18.93 3.85 12.50
C LEU A 339 20.36 4.38 12.57
N VAL A 340 20.81 5.19 11.62
CA VAL A 340 22.19 5.70 11.59
C VAL A 340 22.46 6.64 12.76
N ASN A 341 23.58 6.43 13.44
CA ASN A 341 24.15 7.27 14.49
C ASN A 341 25.68 7.38 14.34
N ASP A 342 26.31 8.21 15.17
CA ASP A 342 27.76 8.46 15.10
C ASP A 342 28.61 7.20 15.32
N GLU A 343 28.08 6.22 16.06
CA GLU A 343 28.79 4.98 16.40
C GLU A 343 28.71 3.93 15.28
N ASN A 344 27.57 3.84 14.58
CA ASN A 344 27.29 2.75 13.64
C ASN A 344 27.48 3.14 12.16
N VAL A 345 27.62 4.44 11.86
CA VAL A 345 27.64 4.96 10.47
C VAL A 345 28.69 4.28 9.60
N VAL A 346 29.90 4.05 10.11
CA VAL A 346 30.99 3.43 9.32
C VAL A 346 30.63 2.02 8.90
N MET A 347 30.18 1.20 9.84
CA MET A 347 29.79 -0.20 9.56
C MET A 347 28.59 -0.29 8.62
N ILE A 348 27.62 0.62 8.74
CA ILE A 348 26.45 0.63 7.85
C ILE A 348 26.87 1.04 6.43
N LEU A 349 27.71 2.08 6.29
CA LEU A 349 28.19 2.52 4.98
C LEU A 349 29.04 1.46 4.29
N ASP A 350 29.91 0.75 5.02
CA ASP A 350 30.72 -0.34 4.47
C ASP A 350 29.84 -1.49 3.94
N GLU A 351 28.78 -1.85 4.68
CA GLU A 351 27.84 -2.88 4.26
C GLU A 351 27.00 -2.42 3.04
N LEU A 352 26.50 -1.18 3.06
CA LEU A 352 25.75 -0.60 1.92
C LEU A 352 26.61 -0.51 0.65
N LYS A 353 27.90 -0.19 0.79
CA LYS A 353 28.87 -0.18 -0.32
C LYS A 353 28.97 -1.56 -0.99
N GLY A 354 28.92 -2.64 -0.20
CA GLY A 354 28.83 -4.01 -0.74
C GLY A 354 27.59 -4.22 -1.60
N TYR A 355 26.44 -3.70 -1.17
CA TYR A 355 25.17 -3.83 -1.87
C TYR A 355 25.06 -3.02 -3.18
N CYS A 356 25.84 -1.95 -3.34
CA CYS A 356 25.89 -1.16 -4.58
C CYS A 356 26.34 -1.96 -5.81
N THR A 357 26.96 -3.13 -5.62
CA THR A 357 27.44 -4.00 -6.70
C THR A 357 26.67 -5.32 -6.83
N ASP A 358 25.50 -5.42 -6.18
CA ASP A 358 24.62 -6.59 -6.28
C ASP A 358 24.19 -6.82 -7.75
N VAL A 359 23.88 -8.08 -8.08
CA VAL A 359 23.40 -8.49 -9.41
C VAL A 359 22.05 -7.85 -9.71
N ASN A 360 21.23 -7.60 -8.68
CA ASN A 360 19.94 -6.95 -8.85
C ASN A 360 20.09 -5.42 -8.85
N THR A 361 19.78 -4.81 -10.00
CA THR A 361 19.84 -3.37 -10.26
C THR A 361 19.02 -2.54 -9.28
N ASP A 362 17.82 -3.00 -8.92
CA ASP A 362 16.94 -2.32 -7.99
C ASP A 362 17.51 -2.28 -6.57
N THR A 363 18.26 -3.33 -6.20
CA THR A 363 18.92 -3.43 -4.89
C THR A 363 20.14 -2.52 -4.85
N ALA A 364 20.93 -2.50 -5.93
CA ALA A 364 22.05 -1.59 -6.08
C ALA A 364 21.60 -0.12 -6.05
N GLN A 365 20.56 0.23 -6.81
CA GLN A 365 19.98 1.58 -6.81
C GLN A 365 19.45 1.97 -5.42
N ALA A 366 18.72 1.08 -4.75
CA ALA A 366 18.24 1.33 -3.39
C ALA A 366 19.38 1.55 -2.39
N ALA A 367 20.50 0.83 -2.52
CA ALA A 367 21.68 1.02 -1.69
C ALA A 367 22.35 2.38 -1.95
N ILE A 368 22.49 2.78 -3.22
CA ILE A 368 23.04 4.09 -3.61
C ILE A 368 22.15 5.23 -3.09
N SER A 369 20.83 5.13 -3.26
CA SER A 369 19.87 6.08 -2.68
C SER A 369 19.95 6.12 -1.15
N ALA A 370 20.13 4.98 -0.48
CA ALA A 370 20.30 4.93 0.97
C ALA A 370 21.58 5.68 1.42
N ILE A 371 22.71 5.49 0.73
CA ILE A 371 23.95 6.24 0.98
C ILE A 371 23.72 7.75 0.80
N GLY A 372 23.02 8.15 -0.26
CA GLY A 372 22.67 9.56 -0.49
C GLY A 372 21.83 10.17 0.64
N ARG A 373 20.87 9.40 1.20
CA ARG A 373 20.08 9.85 2.36
C ARG A 373 20.93 10.03 3.63
N ILE A 374 21.91 9.14 3.85
CA ILE A 374 22.85 9.23 4.98
C ILE A 374 23.81 10.42 4.81
N GLY A 375 24.19 10.74 3.56
CA GLY A 375 25.08 11.83 3.21
C GLY A 375 24.61 13.22 3.67
N ARG A 376 23.32 13.39 4.02
CA ARG A 376 22.82 14.64 4.62
C ARG A 376 23.46 14.96 5.96
N SER A 377 23.71 13.93 6.76
CA SER A 377 24.34 14.07 8.08
C SER A 377 25.84 13.79 8.02
N TYR A 378 26.27 12.89 7.12
CA TYR A 378 27.66 12.42 7.01
C TYR A 378 28.19 12.55 5.58
N SER A 379 28.26 13.78 5.07
CA SER A 379 28.59 14.08 3.66
C SER A 379 29.89 13.45 3.18
N ASP A 380 30.98 13.63 3.93
CA ASP A 380 32.34 13.38 3.41
C ASP A 380 32.59 11.90 3.12
N LYS A 381 32.17 11.02 4.04
CA LYS A 381 32.29 9.56 3.89
C LYS A 381 31.38 9.04 2.76
N CYS A 382 30.17 9.59 2.65
CA CYS A 382 29.24 9.20 1.58
C CYS A 382 29.76 9.63 0.21
N LEU A 383 30.32 10.83 0.09
CA LEU A 383 30.93 11.33 -1.14
C LEU A 383 32.12 10.47 -1.58
N GLU A 384 33.00 10.08 -0.66
CA GLU A 384 34.11 9.16 -0.97
C GLU A 384 33.62 7.85 -1.59
N ILE A 385 32.54 7.27 -1.04
CA ILE A 385 31.96 6.04 -1.57
C ILE A 385 31.31 6.28 -2.94
N LEU A 386 30.48 7.32 -3.08
CA LEU A 386 29.78 7.62 -4.33
C LEU A 386 30.76 7.94 -5.47
N THR A 387 31.78 8.75 -5.21
CA THR A 387 32.84 9.04 -6.20
C THR A 387 33.64 7.79 -6.57
N GLY A 388 33.95 6.92 -5.60
CA GLY A 388 34.57 5.62 -5.88
C GLY A 388 33.71 4.71 -6.76
N LEU A 389 32.38 4.76 -6.63
CA LEU A 389 31.45 3.98 -7.46
C LEU A 389 31.39 4.46 -8.92
N LEU A 390 31.58 5.77 -9.18
CA LEU A 390 31.67 6.30 -10.55
C LEU A 390 32.84 5.69 -11.33
N GLY A 391 33.94 5.36 -10.63
CA GLY A 391 35.11 4.71 -11.22
C GLY A 391 34.85 3.31 -11.80
N LEU A 392 33.73 2.66 -11.45
CA LEU A 392 33.35 1.35 -11.98
C LEU A 392 32.87 1.40 -13.45
N LYS A 393 32.50 2.59 -13.95
CA LYS A 393 32.03 2.82 -15.34
C LYS A 393 30.92 1.87 -15.80
N ARG A 394 29.96 1.57 -14.92
CA ARG A 394 28.74 0.81 -15.26
C ARG A 394 27.55 1.76 -15.36
N ASP A 395 26.90 1.82 -16.52
CA ASP A 395 25.79 2.75 -16.85
C ASP A 395 24.75 2.90 -15.73
N GLN A 396 24.14 1.80 -15.28
CA GLN A 396 23.09 1.84 -14.25
C GLN A 396 23.56 2.38 -12.89
N ILE A 397 24.80 2.06 -12.50
CA ILE A 397 25.39 2.55 -11.24
C ILE A 397 25.73 4.02 -11.39
N THR A 398 26.36 4.42 -12.50
CA THR A 398 26.70 5.81 -12.79
C THR A 398 25.43 6.68 -12.83
N SER A 399 24.36 6.23 -13.48
CA SER A 399 23.06 6.93 -13.52
C SER A 399 22.52 7.15 -12.11
N ALA A 400 22.43 6.08 -11.30
CA ALA A 400 21.94 6.17 -9.93
C ALA A 400 22.82 7.07 -9.04
N VAL A 401 24.14 6.99 -9.17
CA VAL A 401 25.08 7.81 -8.39
C VAL A 401 24.92 9.29 -8.75
N VAL A 402 24.89 9.63 -10.04
CA VAL A 402 24.71 11.02 -10.50
C VAL A 402 23.40 11.60 -9.98
N GLN A 403 22.30 10.85 -10.04
CA GLN A 403 21.02 11.27 -9.44
C GLN A 403 21.16 11.55 -7.94
N THR A 404 21.81 10.65 -7.18
CA THR A 404 22.00 10.88 -5.74
C THR A 404 22.94 12.04 -5.42
N LEU A 405 23.92 12.32 -6.27
CA LEU A 405 24.79 13.50 -6.13
C LEU A 405 24.02 14.79 -6.38
N CYS A 406 23.08 14.82 -7.34
CA CYS A 406 22.17 15.95 -7.52
C CYS A 406 21.38 16.22 -6.23
N ASP A 407 20.73 15.19 -5.69
CA ASP A 407 19.93 15.30 -4.48
C ASP A 407 20.77 15.75 -3.28
N LEU A 408 21.99 15.23 -3.15
CA LEU A 408 22.90 15.56 -2.07
C LEU A 408 23.40 17.00 -2.16
N VAL A 409 23.84 17.45 -3.33
CA VAL A 409 24.36 18.81 -3.53
C VAL A 409 23.27 19.86 -3.37
N TRP A 410 22.03 19.54 -3.75
CA TRP A 410 20.88 20.40 -3.51
C TRP A 410 20.63 20.65 -2.01
N VAL A 411 20.74 19.60 -1.19
CA VAL A 411 20.54 19.68 0.28
C VAL A 411 21.78 20.22 1.00
N CYS A 412 22.97 19.86 0.52
CA CYS A 412 24.27 20.15 1.11
C CYS A 412 25.17 20.86 0.08
N PRO A 413 25.01 22.19 -0.11
CA PRO A 413 25.81 22.95 -1.06
C PRO A 413 27.32 22.88 -0.81
N GLN A 414 27.76 22.57 0.43
CA GLN A 414 29.17 22.38 0.77
C GLN A 414 29.85 21.23 0.00
N CYS A 415 29.08 20.28 -0.52
CA CYS A 415 29.57 19.13 -1.28
C CYS A 415 29.88 19.47 -2.76
N SER A 416 29.62 20.70 -3.19
CA SER A 416 29.69 21.07 -4.62
C SER A 416 31.06 20.87 -5.25
N ASP A 417 32.14 21.09 -4.49
CA ASP A 417 33.50 21.11 -5.02
C ASP A 417 33.95 19.70 -5.40
N THR A 418 33.75 18.76 -4.48
CA THR A 418 34.03 17.32 -4.68
C THR A 418 33.18 16.73 -5.79
N VAL A 419 31.92 17.13 -5.90
CA VAL A 419 31.03 16.64 -6.96
C VAL A 419 31.44 17.18 -8.31
N SER A 420 31.79 18.47 -8.41
CA SER A 420 32.22 19.08 -9.68
C SER A 420 33.43 18.35 -10.28
N LEU A 421 34.40 17.97 -9.44
CA LEU A 421 35.58 17.19 -9.87
C LEU A 421 35.23 15.76 -10.31
N ALA A 422 34.23 15.15 -9.69
CA ALA A 422 33.85 13.77 -9.95
C ALA A 422 33.01 13.59 -11.22
N LEU A 423 32.46 14.66 -11.79
CA LEU A 423 31.59 14.60 -12.97
C LEU A 423 32.34 14.44 -14.28
N GLU A 424 33.64 14.76 -14.32
CA GLU A 424 34.43 14.64 -15.55
C GLU A 424 34.48 13.18 -16.04
N GLY A 425 34.10 12.96 -17.30
CA GLY A 425 34.10 11.63 -17.94
C GLY A 425 32.87 10.75 -17.67
N CYS A 426 31.84 11.24 -16.97
CA CYS A 426 30.59 10.49 -16.75
C CYS A 426 29.70 10.41 -18.01
N GLU A 427 29.83 11.37 -18.91
CA GLU A 427 29.02 11.51 -20.14
C GLU A 427 29.11 10.31 -21.09
N GLU A 428 30.29 9.69 -21.22
CA GLU A 428 30.52 8.59 -22.16
C GLU A 428 29.77 7.30 -21.75
N VAL A 429 29.43 7.18 -20.46
CA VAL A 429 28.88 5.96 -19.88
C VAL A 429 27.35 6.01 -19.82
N LEU A 430 26.75 7.21 -19.67
CA LEU A 430 25.33 7.39 -19.38
C LEU A 430 24.43 7.23 -20.61
N GLN A 431 23.56 6.21 -20.58
CA GLN A 431 22.54 5.98 -21.60
C GLN A 431 21.14 6.33 -21.09
N ASP A 432 20.88 6.14 -19.80
CA ASP A 432 19.58 6.38 -19.19
C ASP A 432 19.18 7.86 -19.18
N SER A 433 17.92 8.13 -19.55
CA SER A 433 17.33 9.47 -19.62
C SER A 433 17.33 10.20 -18.28
N GLN A 434 17.09 9.50 -17.17
CA GLN A 434 17.08 10.12 -15.84
C GLN A 434 18.50 10.50 -15.40
N GLY A 435 19.48 9.63 -15.65
CA GLY A 435 20.90 9.92 -15.40
C GLY A 435 21.41 11.11 -16.23
N LYS A 436 21.07 11.15 -17.53
CA LYS A 436 21.38 12.28 -18.42
C LYS A 436 20.76 13.60 -17.93
N GLN A 437 19.49 13.59 -17.54
CA GLN A 437 18.82 14.77 -16.98
C GLN A 437 19.50 15.27 -15.71
N ALA A 438 19.84 14.36 -14.79
CA ALA A 438 20.57 14.68 -13.57
C ALA A 438 21.96 15.29 -13.86
N LEU A 439 22.69 14.73 -14.83
CA LEU A 439 23.97 15.28 -15.28
C LEU A 439 23.81 16.69 -15.86
N LEU A 440 22.85 16.90 -16.77
CA LEU A 440 22.56 18.21 -17.37
C LEU A 440 22.26 19.26 -16.31
N TRP A 441 21.48 18.89 -15.29
CA TRP A 441 21.18 19.78 -14.17
C TRP A 441 22.44 20.17 -13.39
N LEU A 442 23.33 19.21 -13.07
CA LEU A 442 24.59 19.48 -12.38
C LEU A 442 25.52 20.37 -13.21
N LEU A 443 25.64 20.12 -14.52
CA LEU A 443 26.43 20.96 -15.43
C LEU A 443 25.85 22.38 -15.54
N GLY A 444 24.52 22.53 -15.55
CA GLY A 444 23.88 23.84 -15.56
C GLY A 444 24.12 24.64 -14.29
N MET A 445 24.19 23.98 -13.13
CA MET A 445 24.39 24.65 -11.83
C MET A 445 25.86 24.93 -11.52
N TYR A 446 26.76 24.00 -11.86
CA TYR A 446 28.17 24.02 -11.46
C TYR A 446 29.15 24.03 -12.64
N GLY A 447 28.66 24.22 -13.87
CA GLY A 447 29.50 24.20 -15.08
C GLY A 447 30.53 25.33 -15.18
N GLU A 448 30.46 26.36 -14.32
CA GLU A 448 31.57 27.32 -14.17
C GLU A 448 32.86 26.62 -13.71
N ARG A 449 32.74 25.56 -12.90
CA ARG A 449 33.87 24.84 -12.29
C ARG A 449 34.31 23.63 -13.09
N VAL A 450 33.40 23.06 -13.88
CA VAL A 450 33.67 21.89 -14.72
C VAL A 450 34.27 22.37 -16.04
N SER A 451 35.45 21.89 -16.39
CA SER A 451 36.14 22.32 -17.61
C SER A 451 35.45 21.77 -18.86
N SER A 452 34.99 20.51 -18.82
CA SER A 452 34.37 19.80 -19.93
C SER A 452 32.93 20.22 -20.24
N ALA A 453 32.26 20.94 -19.34
CA ALA A 453 30.81 21.20 -19.41
C ALA A 453 30.30 21.77 -20.76
N PRO A 454 30.96 22.77 -21.39
CA PRO A 454 30.51 23.28 -22.69
C PRO A 454 30.54 22.20 -23.78
N TYR A 455 31.61 21.40 -23.83
CA TYR A 455 31.77 20.33 -24.83
C TYR A 455 30.73 19.23 -24.64
N THR A 456 30.48 18.84 -23.39
CA THR A 456 29.44 17.87 -23.05
C THR A 456 28.06 18.35 -23.51
N LEU A 457 27.70 19.60 -23.20
CA LEU A 457 26.41 20.17 -23.63
C LEU A 457 26.31 20.27 -25.15
N GLU A 458 27.41 20.57 -25.85
CA GLU A 458 27.42 20.65 -27.30
C GLU A 458 27.03 19.32 -27.95
N THR A 459 27.56 18.20 -27.45
CA THR A 459 27.19 16.87 -27.95
C THR A 459 25.70 16.56 -27.74
N PHE A 460 25.11 16.96 -26.61
CA PHE A 460 23.67 16.80 -26.35
C PHE A 460 22.82 17.69 -27.27
N ILE A 461 23.31 18.89 -27.60
CA ILE A 461 22.62 19.83 -28.50
C ILE A 461 22.66 19.34 -29.94
N ASP A 462 23.79 18.78 -30.39
CA ASP A 462 23.90 18.17 -31.72
C ASP A 462 22.94 16.97 -31.86
N GLY A 463 22.76 16.21 -30.76
CA GLY A 463 21.82 15.10 -30.66
C GLY A 463 20.36 15.48 -30.33
N VAL A 464 20.01 16.76 -30.17
CA VAL A 464 18.70 17.19 -29.65
C VAL A 464 17.52 16.70 -30.51
N ARG A 465 17.75 16.50 -31.80
CA ARG A 465 16.74 16.01 -32.76
C ARG A 465 16.38 14.55 -32.55
N SER A 466 17.34 13.75 -32.10
CA SER A 466 17.16 12.31 -31.84
C SER A 466 16.60 12.03 -30.45
N GLU A 467 16.69 12.97 -29.51
CA GLU A 467 16.22 12.77 -28.15
C GLU A 467 14.68 12.92 -28.06
N ALA A 468 14.01 11.88 -27.58
CA ALA A 468 12.54 11.81 -27.54
C ALA A 468 11.92 12.41 -26.27
N SER A 469 12.67 12.48 -25.17
CA SER A 469 12.14 12.91 -23.87
C SER A 469 12.08 14.45 -23.77
N LEU A 470 10.88 14.98 -23.57
CA LEU A 470 10.62 16.41 -23.38
C LEU A 470 11.37 16.99 -22.17
N GLU A 471 11.41 16.24 -21.08
CA GLU A 471 12.06 16.69 -19.85
C GLU A 471 13.56 16.94 -20.03
N MET A 472 14.25 16.12 -20.85
CA MET A 472 15.66 16.34 -21.16
C MET A 472 15.86 17.59 -22.03
N LYS A 473 14.98 17.85 -23.01
CA LYS A 473 15.06 19.06 -23.84
C LYS A 473 14.90 20.33 -23.01
N MET A 474 13.95 20.33 -22.07
CA MET A 474 13.74 21.44 -21.14
C MET A 474 14.93 21.64 -20.20
N GLU A 475 15.48 20.55 -19.66
CA GLU A 475 16.64 20.62 -18.76
C GLU A 475 17.90 21.08 -19.53
N LEU A 476 18.12 20.58 -20.75
CA LEU A 476 19.22 20.98 -21.64
C LEU A 476 19.14 22.47 -21.98
N LEU A 477 17.94 22.97 -22.28
CA LEU A 477 17.71 24.39 -22.53
C LEU A 477 18.04 25.23 -21.29
N THR A 478 17.65 24.76 -20.11
CA THR A 478 17.90 25.45 -18.84
C THR A 478 19.38 25.42 -18.44
N SER A 479 20.04 24.28 -18.61
CA SER A 479 21.46 24.11 -18.26
C SER A 479 22.36 24.92 -19.19
N THR A 480 22.09 24.90 -20.49
CA THR A 480 22.82 25.69 -21.49
C THR A 480 22.64 27.19 -21.25
N MET A 481 21.41 27.60 -20.92
CA MET A 481 21.12 28.98 -20.59
C MET A 481 21.86 29.45 -19.33
N LYS A 482 21.89 28.63 -18.28
CA LYS A 482 22.66 28.92 -17.05
C LYS A 482 24.16 28.95 -17.31
N LEU A 483 24.69 28.02 -18.10
CA LEU A 483 26.12 28.00 -18.43
C LEU A 483 26.51 29.22 -19.26
N PHE A 484 25.65 29.69 -20.17
CA PHE A 484 25.86 30.91 -20.94
C PHE A 484 26.01 32.15 -20.08
N LEU A 485 25.24 32.25 -19.00
CA LEU A 485 25.38 33.35 -18.06
C LEU A 485 26.74 33.34 -17.32
N CYS A 486 27.41 32.19 -17.24
CA CYS A 486 28.72 32.05 -16.58
C CYS A 486 29.89 32.14 -17.58
N ARG A 487 29.79 31.48 -18.74
CA ARG A 487 30.81 31.40 -19.79
C ARG A 487 30.23 31.77 -21.16
N PRO A 488 30.00 33.07 -21.43
CA PRO A 488 29.34 33.50 -22.65
C PRO A 488 30.13 33.15 -23.91
N ALA A 489 31.46 33.35 -23.92
CA ALA A 489 32.28 33.18 -25.11
C ALA A 489 32.25 31.75 -25.71
N GLU A 490 32.17 30.72 -24.87
CA GLU A 490 32.20 29.31 -25.29
C GLU A 490 30.81 28.78 -25.68
N THR A 491 29.74 29.34 -25.12
CA THR A 491 28.37 28.78 -25.21
C THR A 491 27.42 29.60 -26.07
N GLN A 492 27.85 30.79 -26.53
CA GLN A 492 27.08 31.72 -27.35
C GLN A 492 26.52 31.07 -28.62
N ASP A 493 27.38 30.45 -29.44
CA ASP A 493 26.96 29.80 -30.70
C ASP A 493 26.03 28.61 -30.42
N MET A 494 26.43 27.77 -29.48
CA MET A 494 25.73 26.56 -29.05
C MET A 494 24.31 26.85 -28.53
N LEU A 495 24.15 27.86 -27.66
CA LEU A 495 22.84 28.31 -27.18
C LEU A 495 21.98 28.84 -28.33
N GLY A 496 22.57 29.55 -29.29
CA GLY A 496 21.86 30.04 -30.46
C GLY A 496 21.30 28.92 -31.35
N ARG A 497 22.09 27.87 -31.59
CA ARG A 497 21.65 26.68 -32.32
C ARG A 497 20.49 25.97 -31.60
N LEU A 498 20.59 25.82 -30.28
CA LEU A 498 19.55 25.20 -29.46
C LEU A 498 18.24 26.02 -29.45
N LEU A 499 18.31 27.33 -29.22
CA LEU A 499 17.15 28.22 -29.21
C LEU A 499 16.45 28.23 -30.58
N HIS A 500 17.21 28.26 -31.67
CA HIS A 500 16.66 28.19 -33.02
C HIS A 500 15.87 26.90 -33.21
N TYR A 501 16.46 25.75 -32.88
CA TYR A 501 15.79 24.46 -32.97
C TYR A 501 14.50 24.43 -32.12
N CYS A 502 14.56 24.84 -30.86
CA CYS A 502 13.40 24.82 -29.96
C CYS A 502 12.28 25.79 -30.35
N ILE A 503 12.59 26.89 -31.06
CA ILE A 503 11.58 27.89 -31.46
C ILE A 503 10.95 27.55 -32.82
N GLU A 504 11.77 27.11 -33.79
CA GLU A 504 11.32 26.92 -35.18
C GLU A 504 10.91 25.48 -35.49
N GLU A 505 11.62 24.48 -34.96
CA GLU A 505 11.50 23.09 -35.40
C GLU A 505 10.78 22.18 -34.40
N GLU A 506 10.81 22.52 -33.11
CA GLU A 506 10.19 21.70 -32.07
C GLU A 506 8.66 21.78 -32.12
N ARG A 507 8.02 20.61 -32.02
CA ARG A 507 6.55 20.49 -32.09
C ARG A 507 5.87 20.70 -30.74
N ASP A 508 6.59 20.44 -29.65
CA ASP A 508 6.06 20.57 -28.30
C ASP A 508 5.97 22.03 -27.86
N MET A 509 4.78 22.43 -27.39
CA MET A 509 4.48 23.80 -27.03
C MET A 509 5.16 24.24 -25.71
N CYS A 510 5.44 23.31 -24.80
CA CYS A 510 6.09 23.62 -23.53
C CYS A 510 7.56 23.97 -23.75
N VAL A 511 8.28 23.14 -24.51
CA VAL A 511 9.69 23.39 -24.87
C VAL A 511 9.81 24.70 -25.65
N ARG A 512 8.95 24.91 -26.65
CA ARG A 512 8.91 26.16 -27.43
C ARG A 512 8.58 27.38 -26.57
N GLY A 513 7.62 27.27 -25.66
CA GLY A 513 7.25 28.33 -24.74
C GLY A 513 8.40 28.72 -23.82
N GLN A 514 9.13 27.74 -23.28
CA GLN A 514 10.31 27.97 -22.44
C GLN A 514 11.47 28.62 -23.23
N ALA A 515 11.70 28.18 -24.46
CA ALA A 515 12.72 28.78 -25.33
C ALA A 515 12.40 30.24 -25.67
N LEU A 516 11.14 30.55 -25.99
CA LEU A 516 10.69 31.92 -26.21
C LEU A 516 10.81 32.79 -24.96
N LEU A 517 10.55 32.23 -23.78
CA LEU A 517 10.74 32.91 -22.51
C LEU A 517 12.22 33.28 -22.30
N TYR A 518 13.14 32.33 -22.46
CA TYR A 518 14.58 32.58 -22.32
C TYR A 518 15.10 33.56 -23.36
N TYR A 519 14.65 33.47 -24.62
CA TYR A 519 15.00 34.41 -25.67
C TYR A 519 14.55 35.85 -25.33
N ARG A 520 13.33 36.02 -24.83
CA ARG A 520 12.81 37.33 -24.42
C ARG A 520 13.51 37.87 -23.17
N LEU A 521 13.84 37.01 -22.22
CA LEU A 521 14.62 37.39 -21.04
C LEU A 521 16.00 37.93 -21.42
N LEU A 522 16.70 37.23 -22.33
CA LEU A 522 17.98 37.71 -22.86
C LEU A 522 17.86 39.09 -23.53
N HIS A 523 16.73 39.36 -24.18
CA HIS A 523 16.45 40.67 -24.79
C HIS A 523 16.17 41.77 -23.74
N CYS A 524 15.72 41.42 -22.53
CA CYS A 524 15.57 42.37 -21.43
C CYS A 524 16.91 42.74 -20.79
N GLY A 525 17.90 41.83 -20.83
CA GLY A 525 19.26 42.06 -20.35
C GLY A 525 19.84 40.84 -19.61
N ILE A 526 21.17 40.75 -19.60
CA ILE A 526 21.91 39.59 -19.04
C ILE A 526 21.78 39.56 -17.50
N GLU A 527 21.85 40.72 -16.85
CA GLU A 527 21.79 40.82 -15.38
C GLU A 527 20.40 40.50 -14.84
N GLU A 528 19.35 40.96 -15.52
CA GLU A 528 17.95 40.64 -15.21
C GLU A 528 17.70 39.14 -15.37
N THR A 529 18.23 38.57 -16.45
CA THR A 529 18.14 37.13 -16.71
C THR A 529 18.87 36.31 -15.66
N ARG A 530 20.05 36.77 -15.23
CA ARG A 530 20.83 36.19 -14.13
C ARG A 530 20.03 36.20 -12.83
N ASN A 531 19.39 37.32 -12.48
CA ASN A 531 18.59 37.44 -11.27
C ASN A 531 17.38 36.47 -11.26
N VAL A 532 16.74 36.26 -12.41
CA VAL A 532 15.59 35.35 -12.54
C VAL A 532 16.03 33.88 -12.45
N LEU A 533 17.14 33.50 -13.09
CA LEU A 533 17.59 32.11 -13.17
C LEU A 533 18.46 31.63 -12.00
N GLN A 534 19.16 32.55 -11.32
CA GLN A 534 19.98 32.24 -10.13
C GLN A 534 19.19 32.29 -8.81
N GLY A 535 17.89 32.62 -8.86
CA GLY A 535 17.03 32.58 -7.68
C GLY A 535 17.07 31.20 -7.01
N ARG A 536 17.55 31.12 -5.76
CA ARG A 536 17.50 29.90 -4.96
C ARG A 536 16.04 29.52 -4.73
N ARG A 537 15.51 28.61 -5.54
CA ARG A 537 14.25 27.93 -5.23
C ARG A 537 14.50 26.94 -4.11
N SER A 538 14.42 27.39 -2.87
CA SER A 538 14.13 26.48 -1.76
C SER A 538 12.67 26.08 -1.91
N ASP A 539 12.41 25.04 -2.70
CA ASP A 539 11.04 24.53 -2.87
C ASP A 539 10.60 23.89 -1.54
N PRO A 540 9.55 24.41 -0.86
CA PRO A 540 9.03 23.83 0.38
C PRO A 540 8.42 22.43 0.19
N SER A 541 8.14 22.00 -1.04
CA SER A 541 7.57 20.69 -1.37
C SER A 541 8.55 19.52 -1.20
N MET A 542 9.84 19.78 -1.00
CA MET A 542 10.89 18.78 -0.76
C MET A 542 11.01 18.31 0.69
N GLY A 543 9.92 18.36 1.47
CA GLY A 543 9.81 17.75 2.80
C GLY A 543 10.11 16.25 2.86
N VAL A 544 10.35 15.60 1.72
CA VAL A 544 10.85 14.21 1.60
C VAL A 544 12.34 14.09 2.00
N LEU A 545 13.12 15.18 1.90
CA LEU A 545 14.56 15.18 2.22
C LEU A 545 14.89 15.84 3.56
N ILE A 546 14.01 16.67 4.10
CA ILE A 546 14.08 17.13 5.49
C ILE A 546 13.56 15.96 6.32
N GLY A 547 14.37 15.36 7.20
CA GLY A 547 13.96 14.22 8.00
C GLY A 547 12.54 14.40 8.55
N ARG A 548 11.67 13.39 8.37
CA ARG A 548 10.26 13.54 8.74
C ARG A 548 10.18 13.95 10.21
N PRO A 549 9.41 15.00 10.57
CA PRO A 549 9.21 15.34 11.96
C PRO A 549 8.62 14.14 12.68
N THR A 550 9.00 13.95 13.94
CA THR A 550 8.51 12.82 14.74
C THR A 550 6.98 12.84 14.76
N GLU A 551 6.38 11.75 14.31
CA GLU A 551 4.93 11.62 14.25
C GLU A 551 4.43 11.17 15.63
N PRO A 552 3.41 11.83 16.21
CA PRO A 552 2.85 11.39 17.48
C PRO A 552 2.20 10.01 17.32
N ILE A 553 2.41 9.16 18.32
CA ILE A 553 1.93 7.77 18.37
C ILE A 553 0.42 7.68 18.03
N ASN A 554 -0.37 8.63 18.54
CA ASN A 554 -1.83 8.69 18.33
C ASN A 554 -2.28 8.73 16.86
N ARG A 555 -1.41 9.13 15.91
CA ARG A 555 -1.78 9.17 14.48
C ARG A 555 -1.90 7.80 13.83
N TRP A 556 -1.17 6.80 14.31
CA TRP A 556 -1.07 5.50 13.64
C TRP A 556 -1.48 4.32 14.52
N VAL A 557 -1.69 4.50 15.84
CA VAL A 557 -2.11 3.41 16.74
C VAL A 557 -3.35 2.68 16.25
N SER A 558 -4.36 3.40 15.77
CA SER A 558 -5.60 2.80 15.28
C SER A 558 -5.40 1.94 14.02
N SER A 559 -4.36 2.24 13.24
CA SER A 559 -4.07 1.56 11.98
C SER A 559 -2.92 0.57 12.06
N PHE A 560 -2.21 0.48 13.20
CA PHE A 560 -1.04 -0.38 13.37
C PHE A 560 -1.32 -1.85 13.05
N ASN A 561 -2.43 -2.42 13.54
CA ASN A 561 -2.81 -3.81 13.25
C ASN A 561 -3.78 -3.93 12.06
N THR A 562 -3.54 -3.16 10.99
CA THR A 562 -4.34 -3.15 9.76
C THR A 562 -3.45 -3.28 8.51
N LEU A 563 -4.03 -3.17 7.31
CA LEU A 563 -3.26 -3.15 6.06
C LEU A 563 -2.61 -1.80 5.76
N GLU A 564 -2.93 -0.75 6.51
CA GLU A 564 -2.45 0.62 6.25
C GLU A 564 -0.92 0.76 6.33
N PRO A 565 -0.20 0.16 7.30
CA PRO A 565 1.26 0.20 7.35
C PRO A 565 1.92 -0.40 6.11
N LEU A 566 1.21 -1.29 5.40
CA LEU A 566 1.68 -1.89 4.14
C LEU A 566 1.41 -1.00 2.92
N LYS A 567 0.42 -0.08 3.01
CA LYS A 567 0.01 0.82 1.91
C LYS A 567 0.81 2.12 1.87
N HIS A 568 1.12 2.73 3.03
CA HIS A 568 2.02 3.89 3.11
C HIS A 568 3.44 3.62 2.58
N CYS A 569 3.70 2.36 2.23
CA CYS A 569 4.90 1.83 1.65
C CYS A 569 4.90 1.83 0.09
N SER A 570 3.76 1.89 -0.61
CA SER A 570 3.74 1.91 -2.09
C SER A 570 3.95 3.31 -2.69
N VAL A 571 3.73 4.36 -1.91
CA VAL A 571 3.73 5.76 -2.38
C VAL A 571 5.13 6.30 -2.73
N GLU A 572 6.22 5.58 -2.40
CA GLU A 572 7.56 5.92 -2.91
C GLU A 572 7.84 5.40 -4.33
N THR A 573 6.87 4.75 -5.00
CA THR A 573 7.05 4.17 -6.34
C THR A 573 6.09 4.67 -7.42
N GLU A 574 5.17 5.60 -7.13
CA GLU A 574 4.25 6.15 -8.14
C GLU A 574 4.12 7.67 -8.02
N SER A 575 5.11 8.38 -8.57
CA SER A 575 4.94 9.53 -9.47
C SER A 575 6.32 10.07 -9.88
N ALA A 576 7.03 9.28 -10.68
CA ALA A 576 7.95 9.83 -11.69
C ALA A 576 7.14 10.39 -12.87
N SER A 577 6.09 11.16 -12.56
CA SER A 577 5.43 12.06 -13.46
C SER A 577 5.59 13.43 -12.82
N ARG A 578 6.59 14.18 -13.27
CA ARG A 578 6.68 15.61 -13.03
C ARG A 578 5.48 16.28 -13.70
N GLY A 579 4.33 16.20 -13.03
CA GLY A 579 3.15 16.97 -13.37
C GLY A 579 3.33 18.38 -12.83
N SER A 580 3.31 19.35 -13.74
CA SER A 580 3.27 20.79 -13.48
C SER A 580 2.30 21.14 -12.34
N PRO A 581 2.58 22.14 -11.49
CA PRO A 581 1.62 22.59 -10.51
C PRO A 581 0.41 23.21 -11.22
N GLU A 582 -0.74 22.55 -11.14
CA GLU A 582 -2.02 23.20 -11.38
C GLU A 582 -2.17 24.34 -10.37
N HIS A 583 -2.28 25.56 -10.88
CA HIS A 583 -2.69 26.72 -10.10
C HIS A 583 -4.11 26.48 -9.56
N LEU A 584 -4.21 25.99 -8.33
CA LEU A 584 -5.38 26.17 -7.49
C LEU A 584 -5.53 27.67 -7.24
N ALA A 585 -6.39 28.31 -8.02
CA ALA A 585 -6.88 29.65 -7.76
C ALA A 585 -7.47 29.67 -6.34
N SER A 586 -6.72 30.24 -5.40
CA SER A 586 -7.22 30.59 -4.08
C SER A 586 -8.36 31.60 -4.28
N ILE A 587 -9.58 31.17 -3.99
CA ILE A 587 -10.75 32.03 -3.87
C ILE A 587 -10.42 33.08 -2.79
N PRO A 588 -10.32 34.38 -3.12
CA PRO A 588 -10.21 35.41 -2.09
C PRO A 588 -11.56 35.51 -1.37
N LYS A 589 -11.53 35.55 -0.04
CA LYS A 589 -12.69 35.89 0.78
C LYS A 589 -13.26 37.25 0.30
N PRO A 590 -14.59 37.41 0.16
CA PRO A 590 -15.16 38.67 -0.29
C PRO A 590 -15.08 39.69 0.85
N ASN A 591 -14.37 40.79 0.61
CA ASN A 591 -14.57 42.01 1.38
C ASN A 591 -15.90 42.62 0.92
N THR A 592 -16.86 42.67 1.83
CA THR A 592 -18.01 43.57 1.78
C THR A 592 -17.50 45.01 1.68
N ASP A 593 -17.72 45.66 0.55
CA ASP A 593 -18.13 47.07 0.44
C ASP A 593 -18.31 47.48 -1.03
N LEU A 594 -19.53 47.89 -1.39
CA LEU A 594 -19.94 48.77 -2.52
C LEU A 594 -20.11 48.16 -3.95
N PRO A 595 -21.00 48.73 -4.80
CA PRO A 595 -22.37 48.23 -4.93
C PRO A 595 -22.76 47.73 -6.34
N ASP A 596 -23.88 46.99 -6.35
CA ASP A 596 -24.61 46.45 -7.50
C ASP A 596 -24.84 47.46 -8.63
N LYS A 597 -24.43 47.08 -9.84
CA LYS A 597 -25.15 47.26 -11.12
C LYS A 597 -24.32 46.69 -12.27
N LEU A 598 -24.72 45.54 -12.81
CA LEU A 598 -25.13 45.37 -14.22
C LEU A 598 -25.45 43.90 -14.51
N ASP A 599 -26.64 43.71 -15.08
CA ASP A 599 -27.36 42.45 -15.34
C ASP A 599 -26.59 41.38 -16.12
N CYS A 600 -26.65 40.14 -15.61
CA CYS A 600 -26.49 38.92 -16.39
C CYS A 600 -27.77 38.62 -17.17
N ARG A 601 -27.92 39.17 -18.38
CA ARG A 601 -28.85 38.66 -19.38
C ARG A 601 -28.25 38.78 -20.77
N GLN A 602 -27.60 37.70 -21.20
CA GLN A 602 -27.59 37.13 -22.57
C GLN A 602 -26.47 36.08 -22.65
N LEU A 603 -26.64 34.98 -21.90
CA LEU A 603 -26.05 33.70 -22.26
C LEU A 603 -27.04 33.05 -23.22
N GLU A 604 -26.90 33.29 -24.52
CA GLU A 604 -27.22 32.27 -25.53
C GLU A 604 -26.80 32.64 -26.96
N ILE A 605 -26.13 31.66 -27.59
CA ILE A 605 -25.92 31.42 -29.02
C ILE A 605 -24.75 32.19 -29.70
N VAL A 606 -23.78 31.42 -30.20
CA VAL A 606 -23.44 31.21 -31.63
C VAL A 606 -21.94 30.85 -31.70
N HIS A 607 -21.66 29.61 -32.07
CA HIS A 607 -20.36 29.25 -32.66
C HIS A 607 -20.14 30.09 -33.92
N SER A 608 -19.18 31.01 -33.88
CA SER A 608 -18.69 31.71 -35.07
C SER A 608 -17.18 31.58 -35.14
N GLU A 609 -16.70 30.99 -36.24
CA GLU A 609 -15.30 30.75 -36.64
C GLU A 609 -14.42 32.03 -36.74
N GLU A 610 -14.92 33.19 -36.30
CA GLU A 610 -14.23 34.48 -36.38
C GLU A 610 -13.37 34.83 -35.15
N GLN A 611 -13.49 34.13 -34.01
CA GLN A 611 -12.60 34.36 -32.86
C GLN A 611 -11.30 33.55 -32.90
N LEU A 612 -11.30 32.39 -33.56
CA LEU A 612 -10.07 31.62 -33.83
C LEU A 612 -9.15 32.39 -34.79
N THR A 613 -9.71 33.11 -35.75
CA THR A 613 -8.93 33.94 -36.68
C THR A 613 -8.32 35.16 -36.01
N ILE A 614 -8.94 35.78 -35.01
CA ILE A 614 -8.35 36.94 -34.29
C ILE A 614 -7.21 36.50 -33.35
N TRP A 615 -7.31 35.32 -32.73
CA TRP A 615 -6.20 34.73 -31.96
C TRP A 615 -5.06 34.27 -32.87
N GLU A 616 -5.35 33.67 -34.03
CA GLU A 616 -4.35 33.30 -35.04
C GLU A 616 -3.73 34.52 -35.76
N LEU A 617 -4.49 35.60 -35.96
CA LEU A 617 -4.01 36.87 -36.55
C LEU A 617 -3.11 37.64 -35.58
N ASN A 618 -3.40 37.64 -34.28
CA ASN A 618 -2.50 38.21 -33.27
C ASN A 618 -1.27 37.34 -33.00
N PHE A 619 -1.33 36.02 -33.24
CA PHE A 619 -0.16 35.14 -33.22
C PHE A 619 0.75 35.34 -34.44
N ARG A 620 0.19 35.74 -35.60
CA ARG A 620 0.95 36.10 -36.81
C ARG A 620 1.55 37.51 -36.78
N ALA A 621 1.11 38.37 -35.86
CA ALA A 621 1.61 39.75 -35.72
C ALA A 621 2.80 39.89 -34.74
N LEU A 622 3.20 38.83 -34.06
CA LEU A 622 4.42 38.79 -33.26
C LEU A 622 5.57 38.33 -34.17
N ASN A 623 6.45 39.26 -34.55
CA ASN A 623 7.68 38.97 -35.29
C ASN A 623 8.41 37.77 -34.68
N VAL A 624 8.24 36.59 -35.30
CA VAL A 624 9.07 35.43 -35.05
C VAL A 624 10.46 35.82 -35.55
N PRO A 625 11.48 35.88 -34.68
CA PRO A 625 12.80 36.31 -35.09
C PRO A 625 13.31 35.33 -36.15
N THR A 626 13.69 35.86 -37.31
CA THR A 626 14.28 35.04 -38.39
C THR A 626 15.67 34.54 -37.96
N SER A 627 16.14 33.43 -38.51
CA SER A 627 17.48 32.84 -38.26
C SER A 627 18.64 33.86 -38.21
N VAL A 628 18.55 34.92 -39.01
CA VAL A 628 19.53 36.03 -39.06
C VAL A 628 19.46 36.95 -37.84
N GLN A 629 18.28 37.17 -37.26
CA GLN A 629 18.08 38.02 -36.08
C GLN A 629 18.53 37.34 -34.79
N ILE A 630 18.29 36.04 -34.64
CA ILE A 630 18.79 35.25 -33.49
C ILE A 630 20.32 35.20 -33.50
N ALA A 631 20.93 34.88 -34.65
CA ALA A 631 22.38 34.80 -34.81
C ALA A 631 23.10 36.15 -34.72
N LYS A 632 22.47 37.26 -35.15
CA LYS A 632 23.03 38.62 -34.98
C LYS A 632 22.92 39.13 -33.56
N PHE A 633 21.80 38.88 -32.88
CA PHE A 633 21.58 39.31 -31.51
C PHE A 633 22.52 38.59 -30.56
N ILE A 634 22.65 37.27 -30.69
CA ILE A 634 23.55 36.49 -29.84
C ILE A 634 25.00 36.97 -29.99
N LYS A 635 25.44 37.43 -31.17
CA LYS A 635 26.80 37.96 -31.45
C LYS A 635 27.09 39.38 -30.93
N GLN A 636 26.06 40.14 -30.55
CA GLN A 636 26.17 41.51 -30.00
C GLN A 636 26.12 41.44 -28.48
#